data_AF-A0A420CQ62-F1
#
_entry.id   AF-A0A420CQ62-F1
#
_cell.length_a   1.000
_cell.length_b   1.000
_cell.length_c   1.000
_cell.angle_alpha   90.00
_cell.angle_beta   90.00
_cell.angle_gamma   90.00
#
_symmetry.space_group_name_H-M   'P 1'
#
loop_
_entity.id
_entity.type
_entity.pdbx_description
1 polymer ?
#
loop_
_entity_poly.entity_id
_entity_poly.type
_entity_poly.pdbx_seq_one_letter_code
_entity_poly.pdbx_strand_id
1 'polypeptide(L)'
;MKKLFTSALLALVLSINVCAQEKTYFDENWKKTTQDNMEYYRETIPKGKLTLIKDFYKDGKLQMEGLASDTTPNSEVFEGKVTWYTEEGKVLNFATYSKGQQVGPAQTYDMNGRLTEDVVYKADGSFSGKMFSYKDAEDGMVFNILVDYENSTPVKTTVYDDDIKGIRNETIIDKDGNTETKYYGEKGKYLGSSTTSGAGENMMVDYYSSPMRISKIEKYRKDGSVKEGVIYSKSGKILQEQKMNKKDGYKTTYDESGKKIGHLVYQYDKENDIYNPIDGDDYHLAYEYSQISSIDTYDKGSKVTSKYFDEDGKLSSEQFLKDDLIQEIKYYSPDGKLKSTLTYKDGIPYNGTTYEGFSETVYKEGIIINIKNFFEGDNTKLSFEKKLNAKQTGYDATVYDPKGTILYTFTQPITEDGEDYSFTAQITQYVKGKPANKSSVKAGVIQSGKIRIKTWDGAKELERSGKWILLKLYNMDGKLIQETKTLADTQEEDASAENQTLINEDDLHHLFD
;
A
#
# COMPACT_ATOMS: atom_id res chain seq x y z
N MET A 1 -99.31 -39.96 -17.82
CA MET A 1 -99.16 -39.68 -16.38
C MET A 1 -97.71 -39.85 -15.97
N LYS A 2 -97.15 -38.84 -15.26
CA LYS A 2 -96.01 -38.83 -14.30
C LYS A 2 -94.62 -39.25 -14.84
N LYS A 3 -93.64 -38.34 -15.03
CA LYS A 3 -92.81 -37.54 -14.07
C LYS A 3 -91.85 -38.42 -13.23
N LEU A 4 -90.55 -38.36 -13.56
CA LEU A 4 -89.43 -37.72 -12.82
C LEU A 4 -88.96 -38.49 -11.57
N PHE A 5 -87.68 -38.87 -11.51
CA PHE A 5 -86.70 -38.17 -10.64
C PHE A 5 -85.26 -38.64 -10.89
N THR A 6 -84.42 -37.63 -11.10
CA THR A 6 -82.97 -37.57 -11.19
C THR A 6 -82.32 -37.61 -9.80
N SER A 7 -81.03 -37.97 -9.77
CA SER A 7 -80.02 -37.52 -8.79
C SER A 7 -79.98 -38.21 -7.42
N ALA A 8 -79.12 -39.23 -7.29
CA ALA A 8 -78.56 -39.68 -6.01
C ALA A 8 -77.32 -40.57 -6.19
N LEU A 9 -76.29 -40.12 -6.94
CA LEU A 9 -74.98 -40.81 -6.91
C LEU A 9 -73.78 -39.91 -7.26
N LEU A 10 -73.87 -38.61 -6.98
CA LEU A 10 -72.76 -37.66 -7.16
C LEU A 10 -72.71 -36.64 -6.01
N ALA A 11 -72.72 -37.11 -4.77
CA ALA A 11 -72.66 -36.25 -3.60
C ALA A 11 -71.81 -36.84 -2.46
N LEU A 12 -70.85 -37.72 -2.76
CA LEU A 12 -70.05 -38.37 -1.70
C LEU A 12 -68.58 -38.63 -2.04
N VAL A 13 -67.92 -37.76 -2.83
CA VAL A 13 -66.44 -37.63 -2.83
C VAL A 13 -66.07 -36.24 -3.33
N LEU A 14 -66.17 -35.19 -2.51
CA LEU A 14 -65.51 -33.88 -2.75
C LEU A 14 -65.62 -33.01 -1.48
N SER A 15 -65.18 -33.58 -0.36
CA SER A 15 -64.81 -32.80 0.83
C SER A 15 -63.38 -33.18 1.23
N ILE A 16 -62.49 -33.11 0.24
CA ILE A 16 -61.09 -32.83 0.55
C ILE A 16 -61.11 -31.35 0.96
N ASN A 17 -61.03 -31.09 2.26
CA ASN A 17 -60.63 -29.77 2.73
C ASN A 17 -59.23 -29.54 2.17
N VAL A 18 -59.15 -28.91 1.00
CA VAL A 18 -57.94 -28.18 0.60
C VAL A 18 -57.85 -27.04 1.60
N CYS A 19 -57.19 -27.28 2.73
CA CYS A 19 -56.56 -26.21 3.47
C CYS A 19 -55.51 -25.65 2.52
N ALA A 20 -55.92 -24.71 1.66
CA ALA A 20 -54.99 -23.93 0.88
C ALA A 20 -54.11 -23.20 1.90
N GLN A 21 -52.84 -23.57 1.93
CA GLN A 21 -51.88 -22.90 2.79
C GLN A 21 -51.76 -21.46 2.31
N GLU A 22 -52.15 -20.50 3.15
CA GLU A 22 -52.19 -19.09 2.77
C GLU A 22 -50.77 -18.60 2.49
N LYS A 23 -50.51 -18.22 1.24
CA LYS A 23 -49.22 -17.67 0.80
C LYS A 23 -49.22 -16.16 0.94
N THR A 24 -48.16 -15.63 1.54
CA THR A 24 -47.88 -14.19 1.51
C THR A 24 -46.72 -13.93 0.56
N TYR A 25 -46.88 -12.98 -0.38
CA TYR A 25 -45.90 -12.68 -1.42
C TYR A 25 -45.08 -11.44 -1.10
N PHE A 26 -43.79 -11.44 -1.41
CA PHE A 26 -42.86 -10.34 -1.18
C PHE A 26 -42.04 -9.98 -2.43
N ASP A 27 -41.76 -8.69 -2.61
CA ASP A 27 -40.83 -8.20 -3.63
C ASP A 27 -39.36 -8.41 -3.19
N GLU A 28 -38.40 -7.96 -4.01
CA GLU A 28 -36.97 -8.04 -3.72
C GLU A 28 -36.55 -7.38 -2.39
N ASN A 29 -37.37 -6.45 -1.88
CA ASN A 29 -37.14 -5.67 -0.67
C ASN A 29 -37.91 -6.21 0.55
N TRP A 30 -38.44 -7.44 0.48
CA TRP A 30 -39.26 -8.04 1.53
C TRP A 30 -40.53 -7.25 1.88
N LYS A 31 -41.04 -6.44 0.95
CA LYS A 31 -42.32 -5.74 1.09
C LYS A 31 -43.43 -6.56 0.47
N LYS A 32 -44.58 -6.60 1.14
CA LYS A 32 -45.75 -7.35 0.68
C LYS A 32 -46.16 -6.89 -0.73
N THR A 33 -46.35 -7.84 -1.64
CA THR A 33 -46.68 -7.58 -3.05
C THR A 33 -47.72 -8.58 -3.58
N THR A 34 -47.98 -8.57 -4.88
CA THR A 34 -48.81 -9.54 -5.60
C THR A 34 -47.97 -10.69 -6.13
N GLN A 35 -48.60 -11.85 -6.39
CA GLN A 35 -47.91 -13.03 -6.92
C GLN A 35 -47.09 -12.74 -8.19
N ASP A 36 -47.59 -11.91 -9.10
CA ASP A 36 -46.92 -11.56 -10.36
C ASP A 36 -45.62 -10.76 -10.17
N ASN A 37 -45.48 -10.08 -9.04
CA ASN A 37 -44.34 -9.23 -8.71
C ASN A 37 -43.49 -9.81 -7.57
N MET A 38 -43.67 -11.09 -7.25
CA MET A 38 -42.99 -11.73 -6.13
C MET A 38 -41.57 -12.15 -6.49
N GLU A 39 -40.63 -11.88 -5.59
CA GLU A 39 -39.32 -12.52 -5.56
C GLU A 39 -39.27 -13.61 -4.47
N TYR A 40 -40.12 -13.50 -3.45
CA TYR A 40 -40.25 -14.47 -2.37
C TYR A 40 -41.71 -14.74 -2.01
N TYR A 41 -41.98 -15.89 -1.40
CA TYR A 41 -43.27 -16.16 -0.77
C TYR A 41 -43.11 -16.93 0.54
N ARG A 42 -44.02 -16.67 1.48
CA ARG A 42 -44.08 -17.29 2.81
C ARG A 42 -45.24 -18.25 2.92
N GLU A 43 -44.98 -19.40 3.52
CA GLU A 43 -45.96 -20.34 4.04
C GLU A 43 -45.81 -20.46 5.56
N THR A 44 -46.95 -20.51 6.29
CA THR A 44 -46.95 -20.66 7.75
C THR A 44 -47.66 -21.93 8.18
N ILE A 45 -47.14 -22.60 9.22
CA ILE A 45 -47.71 -23.82 9.79
C ILE A 45 -47.81 -23.65 11.31
N PRO A 46 -49.01 -23.63 11.91
CA PRO A 46 -49.16 -23.63 13.36
C PRO A 46 -48.48 -24.84 14.02
N LYS A 47 -47.67 -24.59 15.05
CA LYS A 47 -46.92 -25.60 15.83
C LYS A 47 -47.09 -25.33 17.33
N GLY A 48 -48.30 -25.56 17.84
CA GLY A 48 -48.63 -25.31 19.23
C GLY A 48 -48.74 -23.81 19.53
N LYS A 49 -47.90 -23.30 20.44
CA LYS A 49 -47.85 -21.86 20.79
C LYS A 49 -47.00 -21.02 19.81
N LEU A 50 -46.29 -21.67 18.89
CA LEU A 50 -45.44 -21.04 17.90
C LEU A 50 -45.97 -21.35 16.49
N THR A 51 -45.47 -20.61 15.51
CA THR A 51 -45.75 -20.83 14.09
C THR A 51 -44.45 -21.09 13.36
N LEU A 52 -44.39 -22.18 12.59
CA LEU A 52 -43.29 -22.43 11.67
C LEU A 52 -43.48 -21.54 10.44
N ILE A 53 -42.51 -20.68 10.20
CA ILE A 53 -42.37 -19.88 8.98
C ILE A 53 -41.49 -20.66 8.01
N LYS A 54 -41.90 -20.71 6.75
CA LYS A 54 -41.07 -21.13 5.63
C LYS A 54 -41.17 -20.09 4.53
N ASP A 55 -40.04 -19.45 4.23
CA ASP A 55 -39.93 -18.53 3.11
C ASP A 55 -39.23 -19.23 1.96
N PHE A 56 -39.67 -18.94 0.74
CA PHE A 56 -39.22 -19.57 -0.48
C PHE A 56 -38.88 -18.49 -1.51
N TYR A 57 -37.88 -18.79 -2.34
CA TYR A 57 -37.62 -18.05 -3.57
C TYR A 57 -38.78 -18.19 -4.56
N LYS A 58 -38.88 -17.29 -5.54
CA LYS A 58 -39.91 -17.35 -6.59
C LYS A 58 -39.93 -18.66 -7.38
N ASP A 59 -38.79 -19.34 -7.46
CA ASP A 59 -38.65 -20.65 -8.12
C ASP A 59 -39.13 -21.83 -7.25
N GLY A 60 -39.52 -21.56 -6.00
CA GLY A 60 -40.06 -22.53 -5.06
C GLY A 60 -39.03 -23.23 -4.18
N LYS A 61 -37.74 -22.89 -4.27
CA LYS A 61 -36.73 -23.41 -3.35
C LYS A 61 -36.82 -22.73 -1.99
N LEU A 62 -36.53 -23.48 -0.93
CA LEU A 62 -36.55 -22.97 0.43
C LEU A 62 -35.48 -21.88 0.60
N GLN A 63 -35.86 -20.75 1.16
CA GLN A 63 -35.01 -19.60 1.41
C GLN A 63 -34.76 -19.41 2.91
N MET A 64 -35.77 -19.64 3.75
CA MET A 64 -35.64 -19.60 5.21
C MET A 64 -36.64 -20.54 5.88
N GLU A 65 -36.26 -21.12 7.01
CA GLU A 65 -37.23 -21.73 7.93
C GLU A 65 -36.89 -21.43 9.40
N GLY A 66 -37.93 -21.22 10.22
CA GLY A 66 -37.79 -20.94 11.64
C GLY A 66 -39.13 -20.94 12.38
N LEU A 67 -39.10 -21.16 13.70
CA LEU A 67 -40.28 -21.01 14.56
C LEU A 67 -40.35 -19.56 15.06
N ALA A 68 -41.54 -18.98 15.07
CA ALA A 68 -41.76 -17.64 15.59
C ALA A 68 -43.04 -17.54 16.44
N SER A 69 -43.01 -16.65 17.43
CA SER A 69 -44.17 -16.30 18.26
C SER A 69 -45.00 -15.15 17.66
N ASP A 70 -44.37 -14.28 16.89
CA ASP A 70 -44.99 -13.29 16.00
C ASP A 70 -44.49 -13.55 14.58
N THR A 71 -45.40 -13.63 13.60
CA THR A 71 -45.08 -13.88 12.18
C THR A 71 -45.32 -12.65 11.30
N THR A 72 -45.54 -11.48 11.90
CA THR A 72 -45.71 -10.22 11.19
C THR A 72 -44.45 -9.96 10.35
N PRO A 73 -44.58 -9.80 9.02
CA PRO A 73 -43.42 -9.58 8.16
C PRO A 73 -42.57 -8.39 8.61
N ASN A 74 -41.25 -8.59 8.68
CA ASN A 74 -40.25 -7.62 9.17
C ASN A 74 -40.37 -7.28 10.66
N SER A 75 -41.08 -8.09 11.44
CA SER A 75 -41.25 -7.95 12.90
C SER A 75 -41.37 -9.32 13.57
N GLU A 76 -40.80 -10.34 12.95
CA GLU A 76 -40.88 -11.71 13.43
C GLU A 76 -40.14 -11.86 14.75
N VAL A 77 -40.77 -12.55 15.70
CA VAL A 77 -40.18 -12.87 17.00
C VAL A 77 -39.79 -14.35 16.99
N PHE A 78 -38.61 -14.65 16.45
CA PHE A 78 -38.10 -16.01 16.32
C PHE A 78 -37.77 -16.67 17.66
N GLU A 79 -37.93 -18.00 17.70
CA GLU A 79 -37.66 -18.88 18.84
C GLU A 79 -36.95 -20.15 18.35
N GLY A 80 -35.78 -20.45 18.91
CA GLY A 80 -34.94 -21.58 18.50
C GLY A 80 -34.16 -21.32 17.21
N LYS A 81 -33.81 -22.39 16.51
CA LYS A 81 -32.97 -22.33 15.30
C LYS A 81 -33.75 -21.78 14.11
N VAL A 82 -33.18 -20.79 13.43
CA VAL A 82 -33.60 -20.26 12.14
C VAL A 82 -32.49 -20.54 11.13
N THR A 83 -32.84 -21.05 9.96
CA THR A 83 -31.87 -21.44 8.90
C THR A 83 -32.22 -20.73 7.61
N TRP A 84 -31.22 -20.16 6.95
CA TRP A 84 -31.31 -19.54 5.64
C TRP A 84 -30.55 -20.37 4.62
N TYR A 85 -31.06 -20.38 3.40
CA TYR A 85 -30.54 -21.19 2.29
C TYR A 85 -30.23 -20.29 1.09
N THR A 86 -29.30 -20.72 0.23
CA THR A 86 -29.00 -20.07 -1.05
C THR A 86 -30.06 -20.44 -2.11
N GLU A 87 -30.04 -19.76 -3.27
CA GLU A 87 -30.89 -20.12 -4.42
C GLU A 87 -30.58 -21.53 -4.97
N GLU A 88 -29.43 -22.11 -4.65
CA GLU A 88 -29.10 -23.51 -4.97
C GLU A 88 -29.60 -24.49 -3.90
N GLY A 89 -30.18 -24.00 -2.81
CA GLY A 89 -30.67 -24.80 -1.69
C GLY A 89 -29.59 -25.24 -0.70
N LYS A 90 -28.39 -24.65 -0.74
CA LYS A 90 -27.34 -24.89 0.27
C LYS A 90 -27.61 -24.05 1.51
N VAL A 91 -27.22 -24.50 2.70
CA VAL A 91 -27.30 -23.66 3.90
C VAL A 91 -26.36 -22.47 3.75
N LEU A 92 -26.93 -21.26 3.83
CA LEU A 92 -26.18 -20.00 3.80
C LEU A 92 -25.74 -19.62 5.22
N ASN A 93 -26.66 -19.68 6.18
CA ASN A 93 -26.36 -19.48 7.59
C ASN A 93 -27.48 -20.06 8.47
N PHE A 94 -27.21 -20.22 9.76
CA PHE A 94 -28.25 -20.38 10.76
C PHE A 94 -27.89 -19.61 12.03
N ALA A 95 -28.92 -19.22 12.78
CA ALA A 95 -28.77 -18.60 14.08
C ALA A 95 -29.84 -19.12 15.04
N THR A 96 -29.53 -19.09 16.32
CA THR A 96 -30.48 -19.48 17.38
C THR A 96 -31.04 -18.23 18.03
N TYR A 97 -32.35 -18.20 18.27
CA TYR A 97 -33.05 -17.07 18.86
C TYR A 97 -33.79 -17.47 20.14
N SER A 98 -33.98 -16.50 21.03
CA SER A 98 -34.86 -16.59 22.18
C SER A 98 -35.59 -15.26 22.28
N LYS A 99 -36.93 -15.28 22.20
CA LYS A 99 -37.77 -14.07 22.19
C LYS A 99 -37.33 -13.02 21.17
N GLY A 100 -36.95 -13.45 19.97
CA GLY A 100 -36.47 -12.57 18.89
C GLY A 100 -35.05 -12.03 19.05
N GLN A 101 -34.35 -12.33 20.15
CA GLN A 101 -32.94 -11.98 20.33
C GLN A 101 -32.05 -13.17 19.98
N GLN A 102 -30.96 -12.92 19.25
CA GLN A 102 -30.00 -13.95 18.87
C GLN A 102 -29.23 -14.44 20.11
N VAL A 103 -29.41 -15.71 20.47
CA VAL A 103 -28.81 -16.35 21.64
C VAL A 103 -28.56 -17.82 21.32
N GLY A 104 -27.33 -18.28 21.55
CA GLY A 104 -26.89 -19.63 21.27
C GLY A 104 -26.08 -19.75 19.98
N PRO A 105 -25.95 -20.97 19.42
CA PRO A 105 -25.11 -21.23 18.26
C PRO A 105 -25.58 -20.48 16.99
N ALA A 106 -24.62 -19.96 16.24
CA ALA A 106 -24.79 -19.39 14.92
C ALA A 106 -23.62 -19.79 14.01
N GLN A 107 -23.90 -20.05 12.73
CA GLN A 107 -22.91 -20.39 11.73
C GLN A 107 -23.23 -19.72 10.40
N THR A 108 -22.20 -19.26 9.71
CA THR A 108 -22.29 -18.63 8.39
C THR A 108 -21.35 -19.33 7.42
N TYR A 109 -21.78 -19.46 6.17
CA TYR A 109 -21.04 -20.12 5.10
C TYR A 109 -20.88 -19.18 3.90
N ASP A 110 -19.77 -19.30 3.18
CA ASP A 110 -19.59 -18.64 1.89
C ASP A 110 -20.34 -19.37 0.75
N MET A 111 -20.31 -18.80 -0.47
CA MET A 111 -20.96 -19.39 -1.65
C MET A 111 -20.40 -20.77 -2.03
N ASN A 112 -19.16 -21.07 -1.63
CA ASN A 112 -18.54 -22.37 -1.83
C ASN A 112 -18.92 -23.39 -0.73
N GLY A 113 -19.64 -22.96 0.30
CA GLY A 113 -20.05 -23.78 1.44
C GLY A 113 -18.96 -23.92 2.51
N ARG A 114 -17.92 -23.06 2.50
CA ARG A 114 -16.91 -23.02 3.56
C ARG A 114 -17.42 -22.18 4.72
N LEU A 115 -17.14 -22.62 5.94
CA LEU A 115 -17.53 -21.92 7.17
C LEU A 115 -16.78 -20.58 7.28
N THR A 116 -17.48 -19.48 7.42
CA THR A 116 -16.90 -18.14 7.64
C THR A 116 -17.09 -17.68 9.09
N GLU A 117 -18.07 -18.24 9.79
CA GLU A 117 -18.38 -17.94 11.19
C GLU A 117 -18.92 -19.18 11.90
N ASP A 118 -18.46 -19.44 13.12
CA ASP A 118 -18.95 -20.49 14.02
C ASP A 118 -18.87 -20.01 15.46
N VAL A 119 -19.97 -19.41 15.94
CA VAL A 119 -19.99 -18.70 17.22
C VAL A 119 -21.19 -19.09 18.07
N VAL A 120 -21.08 -18.82 19.36
CA VAL A 120 -22.17 -18.98 20.33
C VAL A 120 -22.42 -17.63 21.00
N TYR A 121 -23.60 -17.07 20.77
CA TYR A 121 -24.06 -15.82 21.38
C TYR A 121 -24.62 -16.05 22.79
N LYS A 122 -24.34 -15.12 23.69
CA LYS A 122 -24.94 -15.04 25.02
C LYS A 122 -26.12 -14.08 25.03
N ALA A 123 -26.91 -14.15 26.09
CA ALA A 123 -28.07 -13.28 26.28
C ALA A 123 -27.71 -11.78 26.40
N ASP A 124 -26.46 -11.45 26.73
CA ASP A 124 -25.97 -10.06 26.77
C ASP A 124 -25.46 -9.55 25.40
N GLY A 125 -25.53 -10.38 24.35
CA GLY A 125 -25.05 -10.07 23.00
C GLY A 125 -23.57 -10.37 22.77
N SER A 126 -22.79 -10.70 23.81
CA SER A 126 -21.40 -11.16 23.63
C SER A 126 -21.35 -12.57 23.01
N PHE A 127 -20.25 -12.92 22.35
CA PHE A 127 -20.12 -14.22 21.69
C PHE A 127 -18.76 -14.87 21.93
N SER A 128 -18.64 -16.16 21.63
CA SER A 128 -17.36 -16.89 21.60
C SER A 128 -17.39 -17.92 20.50
N GLY A 129 -16.25 -18.15 19.84
CA GLY A 129 -16.21 -19.03 18.67
C GLY A 129 -15.10 -18.69 17.71
N LYS A 130 -15.32 -18.95 16.42
CA LYS A 130 -14.32 -18.86 15.36
C LYS A 130 -14.84 -18.05 14.19
N MET A 131 -13.97 -17.24 13.59
CA MET A 131 -14.22 -16.57 12.32
C MET A 131 -13.11 -16.93 11.34
N PHE A 132 -13.48 -17.13 10.08
CA PHE A 132 -12.58 -17.57 9.02
C PHE A 132 -12.62 -16.58 7.87
N SER A 133 -11.45 -16.21 7.38
CA SER A 133 -11.28 -15.43 6.15
C SER A 133 -10.37 -16.24 5.23
N TYR A 134 -10.83 -16.49 4.01
CA TYR A 134 -10.11 -17.33 3.08
C TYR A 134 -9.39 -16.51 2.02
N LYS A 135 -8.32 -17.08 1.46
CA LYS A 135 -7.61 -16.53 0.31
C LYS A 135 -8.60 -16.19 -0.80
N ASP A 136 -8.46 -14.99 -1.32
CA ASP A 136 -9.16 -14.50 -2.48
C ASP A 136 -8.21 -13.60 -3.28
N ALA A 137 -7.83 -14.07 -4.47
CA ALA A 137 -6.89 -13.36 -5.32
C ALA A 137 -7.51 -12.10 -5.95
N GLU A 138 -8.84 -12.06 -6.12
CA GLU A 138 -9.54 -10.90 -6.68
C GLU A 138 -9.54 -9.74 -5.68
N ASP A 139 -9.68 -10.05 -4.38
CA ASP A 139 -9.65 -9.07 -3.28
C ASP A 139 -8.23 -8.82 -2.72
N GLY A 140 -7.20 -9.43 -3.32
CA GLY A 140 -5.80 -9.28 -2.90
C GLY A 140 -5.42 -10.03 -1.61
N MET A 141 -6.30 -10.88 -1.09
CA MET A 141 -6.06 -11.68 0.12
C MET A 141 -5.29 -12.97 -0.23
N VAL A 142 -3.99 -12.98 0.08
CA VAL A 142 -3.06 -14.04 -0.33
C VAL A 142 -2.84 -15.16 0.70
N PHE A 143 -3.42 -15.06 1.90
CA PHE A 143 -3.37 -16.10 2.94
C PHE A 143 -4.74 -16.31 3.60
N ASN A 144 -4.93 -17.45 4.27
CA ASN A 144 -6.11 -17.72 5.08
C ASN A 144 -5.89 -17.23 6.52
N ILE A 145 -6.95 -16.78 7.18
CA ILE A 145 -6.95 -16.33 8.58
C ILE A 145 -8.04 -17.08 9.34
N LEU A 146 -7.70 -17.56 10.53
CA LEU A 146 -8.64 -18.04 11.54
C LEU A 146 -8.48 -17.20 12.80
N VAL A 147 -9.57 -16.62 13.30
CA VAL A 147 -9.59 -15.89 14.57
C VAL A 147 -10.48 -16.60 15.58
N ASP A 148 -9.93 -16.93 16.74
CA ASP A 148 -10.66 -17.44 17.89
C ASP A 148 -11.07 -16.29 18.82
N TYR A 149 -12.34 -16.26 19.22
CA TYR A 149 -12.93 -15.25 20.10
C TYR A 149 -13.39 -15.84 21.42
N GLU A 150 -13.11 -15.13 22.52
CA GLU A 150 -13.71 -15.32 23.83
C GLU A 150 -14.36 -14.02 24.29
N ASN A 151 -15.64 -14.07 24.68
CA ASN A 151 -16.43 -12.88 25.07
C ASN A 151 -16.25 -11.68 24.11
N SER A 152 -16.38 -11.93 22.80
CA SER A 152 -16.21 -10.95 21.74
C SER A 152 -14.81 -10.33 21.62
N THR A 153 -13.81 -10.89 22.32
CA THR A 153 -12.41 -10.45 22.26
C THR A 153 -11.57 -11.51 21.53
N PRO A 154 -10.73 -11.12 20.55
CA PRO A 154 -9.84 -12.08 19.89
C PRO A 154 -8.78 -12.58 20.87
N VAL A 155 -8.63 -13.91 20.97
CA VAL A 155 -7.63 -14.56 21.84
C VAL A 155 -6.55 -15.29 21.06
N LYS A 156 -6.82 -15.64 19.80
CA LYS A 156 -5.85 -16.26 18.91
C LYS A 156 -6.15 -15.91 17.46
N THR A 157 -5.10 -15.57 16.71
CA THR A 157 -5.13 -15.42 15.25
C THR A 157 -4.18 -16.42 14.63
N THR A 158 -4.64 -17.21 13.66
CA THR A 158 -3.81 -18.15 12.90
C THR A 158 -3.79 -17.72 11.44
N VAL A 159 -2.62 -17.35 10.92
CA VAL A 159 -2.42 -17.02 9.51
C VAL A 159 -1.71 -18.19 8.83
N TYR A 160 -2.31 -18.77 7.80
CA TYR A 160 -1.86 -20.01 7.19
C TYR A 160 -2.03 -20.02 5.67
N ASP A 161 -1.30 -20.94 5.04
CA ASP A 161 -1.41 -21.21 3.61
C ASP A 161 -2.66 -22.06 3.35
N ASP A 162 -2.60 -23.13 2.56
CA ASP A 162 -3.80 -23.95 2.29
C ASP A 162 -4.16 -24.92 3.42
N ASP A 163 -3.18 -25.48 4.11
CA ASP A 163 -3.38 -26.41 5.24
C ASP A 163 -3.10 -25.70 6.57
N ILE A 164 -4.13 -25.57 7.42
CA ILE A 164 -4.01 -24.99 8.76
C ILE A 164 -3.07 -25.77 9.69
N LYS A 165 -2.72 -27.02 9.36
CA LYS A 165 -1.70 -27.81 10.06
C LYS A 165 -0.31 -27.69 9.42
N GLY A 166 -0.20 -27.00 8.29
CA GLY A 166 1.02 -26.75 7.55
C GLY A 166 1.77 -25.52 8.04
N ILE A 167 2.37 -24.80 7.08
CA ILE A 167 3.09 -23.55 7.31
C ILE A 167 2.12 -22.47 7.77
N ARG A 168 2.45 -21.81 8.90
CA ARG A 168 1.58 -20.81 9.53
C ARG A 168 2.31 -20.01 10.61
N ASN A 169 1.69 -18.93 11.03
CA ASN A 169 1.93 -18.33 12.34
C ASN A 169 0.66 -18.31 13.19
N GLU A 170 0.84 -18.31 14.51
CA GLU A 170 -0.24 -18.25 15.48
C GLU A 170 0.07 -17.16 16.51
N THR A 171 -0.70 -16.07 16.51
CA THR A 171 -0.61 -15.00 17.50
C THR A 171 -1.62 -15.27 18.61
N ILE A 172 -1.16 -15.44 19.84
CA ILE A 172 -1.97 -15.69 21.03
C ILE A 172 -1.94 -14.44 21.91
N ILE A 173 -3.10 -14.00 22.39
CA ILE A 173 -3.25 -12.81 23.23
C ILE A 173 -3.65 -13.27 24.63
N ASP A 174 -2.87 -12.90 25.64
CA ASP A 174 -3.18 -13.21 27.03
C ASP A 174 -4.18 -12.19 27.64
N LYS A 175 -4.57 -12.41 28.90
CA LYS A 175 -5.55 -11.56 29.60
C LYS A 175 -5.06 -10.14 29.88
N ASP A 176 -3.75 -9.95 29.90
CA ASP A 176 -3.11 -8.65 30.14
C ASP A 176 -2.83 -7.93 28.80
N GLY A 177 -3.19 -8.54 27.68
CA GLY A 177 -2.98 -8.02 26.33
C GLY A 177 -1.58 -8.27 25.76
N ASN A 178 -0.74 -9.06 26.44
CA ASN A 178 0.55 -9.45 25.87
C ASN A 178 0.34 -10.47 24.76
N THR A 179 1.24 -10.46 23.78
CA THR A 179 1.16 -11.37 22.64
C THR A 179 2.35 -12.33 22.62
N GLU A 180 2.05 -13.57 22.22
CA GLU A 180 3.04 -14.58 21.80
C GLU A 180 2.72 -14.98 20.36
N THR A 181 3.66 -14.82 19.44
CA THR A 181 3.53 -15.32 18.07
C THR A 181 4.36 -16.58 17.90
N LYS A 182 3.74 -17.70 17.56
CA LYS A 182 4.39 -18.98 17.26
C LYS A 182 4.52 -19.17 15.75
N TYR A 183 5.68 -19.62 15.31
CA TYR A 183 6.01 -19.75 13.90
C TYR A 183 6.21 -21.23 13.54
N TYR A 184 5.65 -21.64 12.40
CA TYR A 184 5.69 -23.01 11.92
C TYR A 184 6.07 -23.06 10.44
N GLY A 185 7.01 -23.92 10.09
CA GLY A 185 7.42 -24.22 8.73
C GLY A 185 6.55 -25.29 8.06
N GLU A 186 7.05 -25.84 6.95
CA GLU A 186 6.37 -26.92 6.21
C GLU A 186 5.94 -28.08 7.11
N LYS A 187 4.77 -28.64 6.82
CA LYS A 187 4.15 -29.75 7.58
C LYS A 187 3.94 -29.43 9.08
N GLY A 188 3.86 -28.15 9.44
CA GLY A 188 3.59 -27.71 10.81
C GLY A 188 4.78 -27.83 11.74
N LYS A 189 6.02 -27.91 11.20
CA LYS A 189 7.23 -27.96 12.02
C LYS A 189 7.37 -26.68 12.83
N TYR A 190 7.30 -26.75 14.15
CA TYR A 190 7.54 -25.61 15.03
C TYR A 190 8.97 -25.06 14.85
N LEU A 191 9.09 -23.76 14.64
CA LEU A 191 10.36 -23.06 14.42
C LEU A 191 10.80 -22.31 15.68
N GLY A 192 9.86 -21.60 16.31
CA GLY A 192 10.09 -20.79 17.51
C GLY A 192 8.92 -19.85 17.79
N SER A 193 9.11 -18.93 18.74
CA SER A 193 8.15 -17.88 19.03
C SER A 193 8.81 -16.55 19.40
N SER A 194 8.02 -15.49 19.30
CA SER A 194 8.34 -14.14 19.77
C SER A 194 7.27 -13.69 20.77
N THR A 195 7.67 -12.91 21.78
CA THR A 195 6.74 -12.32 22.75
C THR A 195 7.01 -10.84 22.98
N THR A 196 5.95 -10.09 23.26
CA THR A 196 6.02 -8.68 23.68
C THR A 196 6.36 -8.51 25.16
N SER A 197 6.25 -9.57 25.97
CA SER A 197 6.42 -9.52 27.43
C SER A 197 7.88 -9.43 27.93
N GLY A 198 8.86 -9.22 27.03
CA GLY A 198 10.26 -8.91 27.36
C GLY A 198 11.09 -10.03 28.01
N ALA A 199 10.52 -11.23 28.21
CA ALA A 199 11.18 -12.33 28.88
C ALA A 199 11.66 -13.42 27.90
N GLY A 200 12.82 -13.24 27.26
CA GLY A 200 13.46 -14.35 26.51
C GLY A 200 14.31 -13.95 25.32
N GLU A 201 14.98 -14.94 24.71
CA GLU A 201 15.45 -14.81 23.33
C GLU A 201 14.22 -14.93 22.41
N ASN A 202 13.96 -13.92 21.57
CA ASN A 202 12.84 -13.92 20.64
C ASN A 202 13.27 -14.53 19.30
N MET A 203 12.44 -15.35 18.69
CA MET A 203 12.61 -15.78 17.31
C MET A 203 11.49 -15.20 16.45
N MET A 204 11.87 -14.50 15.39
CA MET A 204 10.95 -13.97 14.38
C MET A 204 11.12 -14.73 13.08
N VAL A 205 10.01 -15.06 12.43
CA VAL A 205 10.00 -15.72 11.12
C VAL A 205 9.09 -14.93 10.19
N ASP A 206 9.67 -14.48 9.08
CA ASP A 206 8.93 -13.85 7.99
C ASP A 206 8.62 -14.87 6.92
N TYR A 207 7.48 -14.68 6.26
CA TYR A 207 7.03 -15.53 5.17
C TYR A 207 6.83 -14.72 3.90
N TYR A 208 7.18 -15.31 2.77
CA TYR A 208 6.52 -14.98 1.50
C TYR A 208 5.05 -15.36 1.61
N SER A 209 4.16 -14.68 0.88
CA SER A 209 2.71 -14.85 1.07
C SER A 209 2.02 -15.71 0.00
N SER A 210 2.63 -15.93 -1.17
CA SER A 210 1.98 -16.65 -2.28
C SER A 210 2.95 -17.51 -3.12
N PRO A 211 2.98 -18.85 -2.92
CA PRO A 211 2.44 -19.55 -1.74
C PRO A 211 3.27 -19.21 -0.49
N MET A 212 2.74 -19.48 0.71
CA MET A 212 3.51 -19.19 1.91
C MET A 212 4.80 -20.03 1.99
N ARG A 213 5.93 -19.34 2.19
CA ARG A 213 7.27 -19.95 2.33
C ARG A 213 8.10 -19.13 3.31
N ILE A 214 9.01 -19.75 4.04
CA ILE A 214 9.92 -19.01 4.93
C ILE A 214 10.79 -18.10 4.07
N SER A 215 10.80 -16.80 4.36
CA SER A 215 11.66 -15.82 3.70
C SER A 215 12.82 -15.41 4.60
N LYS A 216 12.59 -15.34 5.92
CA LYS A 216 13.62 -14.96 6.90
C LYS A 216 13.38 -15.60 8.25
N ILE A 217 14.46 -15.97 8.93
CA ILE A 217 14.44 -16.38 10.34
C ILE A 217 15.48 -15.56 11.08
N GLU A 218 15.08 -14.87 12.15
CA GLU A 218 15.98 -14.13 13.03
C GLU A 218 15.80 -14.53 14.48
N LYS A 219 16.93 -14.66 15.18
CA LYS A 219 16.99 -14.83 16.62
C LYS A 219 17.53 -13.56 17.24
N TYR A 220 16.82 -13.08 18.24
CA TYR A 220 17.11 -11.86 18.97
C TYR A 220 17.57 -12.18 20.39
N ARG A 221 18.52 -11.39 20.89
CA ARG A 221 18.87 -11.39 22.31
C ARG A 221 17.81 -10.63 23.11
N LYS A 222 17.91 -10.71 24.44
CA LYS A 222 17.01 -10.00 25.37
C LYS A 222 17.06 -8.48 25.21
N ASP A 223 18.18 -7.94 24.74
CA ASP A 223 18.37 -6.51 24.48
C ASP A 223 17.78 -6.07 23.12
N GLY A 224 17.21 -6.98 22.33
CA GLY A 224 16.65 -6.69 21.01
C GLY A 224 17.68 -6.73 19.88
N SER A 225 18.96 -6.97 20.14
CA SER A 225 19.97 -7.13 19.09
C SER A 225 19.87 -8.48 18.39
N VAL A 226 20.11 -8.51 17.08
CA VAL A 226 20.12 -9.77 16.30
C VAL A 226 21.33 -10.62 16.70
N LYS A 227 21.08 -11.89 17.01
CA LYS A 227 22.08 -12.91 17.36
C LYS A 227 22.43 -13.77 16.14
N GLU A 228 21.42 -14.25 15.44
CA GLU A 228 21.54 -15.10 14.25
C GLU A 228 20.43 -14.73 13.27
N GLY A 229 20.72 -14.75 11.98
CA GLY A 229 19.73 -14.49 10.93
C GLY A 229 20.00 -15.35 9.71
N VAL A 230 18.94 -15.81 9.04
CA VAL A 230 19.02 -16.52 7.76
C VAL A 230 17.93 -16.00 6.84
N ILE A 231 18.31 -15.63 5.61
CA ILE A 231 17.41 -15.22 4.54
C ILE A 231 17.34 -16.32 3.50
N TYR A 232 16.13 -16.63 3.05
CA TYR A 232 15.84 -17.70 2.10
C TYR A 232 15.25 -17.12 0.81
N SER A 233 15.59 -17.73 -0.32
CA SER A 233 14.96 -17.45 -1.61
C SER A 233 13.54 -18.01 -1.67
N LYS A 234 12.78 -17.60 -2.69
CA LYS A 234 11.46 -18.21 -2.99
C LYS A 234 11.54 -19.72 -3.28
N SER A 235 12.70 -20.23 -3.69
CA SER A 235 12.95 -21.67 -3.85
C SER A 235 13.35 -22.40 -2.56
N GLY A 236 13.51 -21.68 -1.45
CA GLY A 236 13.87 -22.21 -0.13
C GLY A 236 15.38 -22.40 0.09
N LYS A 237 16.22 -21.88 -0.82
CA LYS A 237 17.69 -21.91 -0.67
C LYS A 237 18.15 -20.75 0.20
N ILE A 238 19.24 -20.93 0.94
CA ILE A 238 19.83 -19.86 1.75
C ILE A 238 20.47 -18.84 0.81
N LEU A 239 20.05 -17.58 0.92
CA LEU A 239 20.66 -16.44 0.24
C LEU A 239 21.69 -15.79 1.14
N GLN A 240 21.37 -15.62 2.42
CA GLN A 240 22.26 -15.00 3.40
C GLN A 240 22.13 -15.67 4.76
N GLU A 241 23.24 -15.71 5.48
CA GLU A 241 23.27 -16.04 6.90
C GLU A 241 24.14 -15.04 7.64
N GLN A 242 23.77 -14.74 8.88
CA GLN A 242 24.55 -13.89 9.76
C GLN A 242 24.56 -14.45 11.17
N LYS A 243 25.65 -14.18 11.88
CA LYS A 243 25.80 -14.50 13.28
C LYS A 243 26.61 -13.43 13.98
N MET A 244 26.11 -13.01 15.13
CA MET A 244 26.69 -11.97 15.95
C MET A 244 27.06 -12.55 17.33
N ASN A 245 28.19 -12.11 17.87
CA ASN A 245 28.76 -12.56 19.14
C ASN A 245 29.14 -11.33 19.98
N LYS A 246 29.40 -11.48 21.27
CA LYS A 246 29.87 -10.36 22.13
C LYS A 246 31.29 -9.83 21.80
N LYS A 247 31.86 -10.19 20.65
CA LYS A 247 33.24 -9.85 20.24
C LYS A 247 33.31 -9.48 18.77
N ASP A 248 32.68 -10.29 17.95
CA ASP A 248 32.72 -10.25 16.50
C ASP A 248 31.41 -10.78 15.91
N GLY A 249 31.29 -10.70 14.61
CA GLY A 249 30.19 -11.28 13.86
C GLY A 249 30.55 -11.49 12.41
N TYR A 250 29.65 -12.11 11.67
CA TYR A 250 29.80 -12.23 10.23
C TYR A 250 28.46 -12.23 9.53
N LYS A 251 28.51 -11.92 8.23
CA LYS A 251 27.45 -12.17 7.27
C LYS A 251 28.04 -12.84 6.04
N THR A 252 27.40 -13.91 5.56
CA THR A 252 27.80 -14.62 4.35
C THR A 252 26.66 -14.58 3.36
N THR A 253 26.97 -14.37 2.08
CA THR A 253 26.01 -14.39 0.97
C THR A 253 26.34 -15.51 -0.01
N TYR A 254 25.29 -16.14 -0.52
CA TYR A 254 25.33 -17.28 -1.42
C TYR A 254 24.58 -16.95 -2.72
N ASP A 255 25.05 -17.50 -3.84
CA ASP A 255 24.26 -17.52 -5.07
C ASP A 255 23.18 -18.62 -5.03
N GLU A 256 22.32 -18.68 -6.05
CA GLU A 256 21.27 -19.70 -6.12
C GLU A 256 21.79 -21.14 -6.25
N SER A 257 23.07 -21.35 -6.57
CA SER A 257 23.67 -22.69 -6.55
C SER A 257 24.10 -23.12 -5.14
N GLY A 258 24.10 -22.18 -4.18
CA GLY A 258 24.62 -22.37 -2.82
C GLY A 258 26.12 -22.09 -2.71
N LYS A 259 26.74 -21.50 -3.73
CA LYS A 259 28.15 -21.10 -3.68
C LYS A 259 28.27 -19.77 -2.95
N LYS A 260 29.23 -19.66 -2.02
CA LYS A 260 29.57 -18.40 -1.36
C LYS A 260 30.07 -17.38 -2.39
N ILE A 261 29.45 -16.20 -2.39
CA ILE A 261 29.81 -15.06 -3.25
C ILE A 261 30.22 -13.82 -2.45
N GLY A 262 29.87 -13.77 -1.15
CA GLY A 262 30.21 -12.66 -0.27
C GLY A 262 30.45 -13.12 1.16
N HIS A 263 31.32 -12.41 1.86
CA HIS A 263 31.54 -12.58 3.29
C HIS A 263 32.00 -11.26 3.88
N LEU A 264 31.35 -10.85 4.97
CA LEU A 264 31.65 -9.65 5.72
C LEU A 264 31.90 -10.02 7.18
N VAL A 265 32.97 -9.49 7.74
CA VAL A 265 33.33 -9.61 9.15
C VAL A 265 32.95 -8.35 9.90
N TYR A 266 32.35 -8.52 11.08
CA TYR A 266 32.02 -7.45 12.00
C TYR A 266 32.88 -7.51 13.27
N GLN A 267 33.18 -6.34 13.83
CA GLN A 267 33.71 -6.17 15.18
C GLN A 267 32.63 -5.58 16.07
N TYR A 268 32.44 -6.16 17.25
CA TYR A 268 31.55 -5.59 18.25
C TYR A 268 32.25 -4.45 18.99
N ASP A 269 31.68 -3.25 18.89
CA ASP A 269 32.06 -2.08 19.67
C ASP A 269 31.21 -2.04 20.95
N LYS A 270 31.88 -2.27 22.08
CA LYS A 270 31.24 -2.32 23.39
C LYS A 270 30.87 -0.94 23.92
N GLU A 271 31.55 0.12 23.51
CA GLU A 271 31.28 1.47 24.01
C GLU A 271 29.96 2.01 23.46
N ASN A 272 29.69 1.72 22.19
CA ASN A 272 28.50 2.17 21.48
C ASN A 272 27.41 1.08 21.33
N ASP A 273 27.70 -0.17 21.74
CA ASP A 273 26.81 -1.34 21.60
C ASP A 273 26.39 -1.61 20.14
N ILE A 274 27.34 -1.48 19.20
CA ILE A 274 27.12 -1.64 17.76
C ILE A 274 28.09 -2.66 17.15
N TYR A 275 27.69 -3.26 16.03
CA TYR A 275 28.56 -4.12 15.22
C TYR A 275 29.05 -3.35 14.01
N ASN A 276 30.34 -3.04 13.98
CA ASN A 276 30.95 -2.30 12.87
C ASN A 276 31.49 -3.27 11.82
N PRO A 277 31.17 -3.08 10.53
CA PRO A 277 31.80 -3.85 9.45
C PRO A 277 33.30 -3.55 9.41
N ILE A 278 34.14 -4.58 9.27
CA ILE A 278 35.61 -4.43 9.26
C ILE A 278 36.21 -4.81 7.92
N ASP A 279 35.84 -5.98 7.38
CA ASP A 279 36.54 -6.54 6.23
C ASP A 279 35.60 -7.42 5.41
N GLY A 280 35.64 -7.23 4.10
CA GLY A 280 34.89 -8.04 3.12
C GLY A 280 33.69 -7.33 2.52
N ASP A 281 32.81 -8.11 1.91
CA ASP A 281 31.72 -7.63 1.05
C ASP A 281 30.35 -7.78 1.72
N ASP A 282 29.64 -6.67 1.89
CA ASP A 282 28.25 -6.60 2.28
C ASP A 282 27.33 -6.59 1.05
N TYR A 283 26.61 -7.69 0.83
CA TYR A 283 25.59 -7.77 -0.21
C TYR A 283 24.24 -7.32 0.36
N HIS A 284 23.62 -6.34 -0.27
CA HIS A 284 22.28 -5.90 0.05
C HIS A 284 21.29 -6.49 -0.96
N LEU A 285 20.15 -6.94 -0.46
CA LEU A 285 19.09 -7.54 -1.26
C LEU A 285 17.95 -6.53 -1.44
N ALA A 286 17.35 -6.51 -2.63
CA ALA A 286 16.17 -5.72 -2.94
C ALA A 286 14.92 -6.24 -2.18
N TYR A 287 13.79 -5.54 -2.35
CA TYR A 287 12.51 -5.94 -1.76
C TYR A 287 12.17 -7.40 -2.09
N GLU A 288 11.62 -8.13 -1.12
CA GLU A 288 11.37 -9.58 -1.20
C GLU A 288 12.60 -10.46 -1.50
N TYR A 289 13.81 -9.93 -1.33
CA TYR A 289 15.06 -10.64 -1.60
C TYR A 289 15.16 -11.11 -3.07
N SER A 290 14.56 -10.36 -3.99
CA SER A 290 14.45 -10.74 -5.40
C SER A 290 15.79 -10.80 -6.13
N GLN A 291 16.71 -9.90 -5.77
CA GLN A 291 18.05 -9.80 -6.34
C GLN A 291 18.97 -8.94 -5.45
N ILE A 292 20.24 -8.85 -5.84
CA ILE A 292 21.23 -7.96 -5.21
C ILE A 292 20.95 -6.53 -5.68
N SER A 293 20.76 -5.60 -4.74
CA SER A 293 20.58 -4.17 -5.01
C SER A 293 21.90 -3.40 -4.95
N SER A 294 22.77 -3.76 -4.00
CA SER A 294 24.10 -3.17 -3.88
C SER A 294 25.11 -4.11 -3.22
N ILE A 295 26.39 -3.81 -3.39
CA ILE A 295 27.50 -4.45 -2.69
C ILE A 295 28.42 -3.36 -2.12
N ASP A 296 28.59 -3.34 -0.81
CA ASP A 296 29.57 -2.49 -0.14
C ASP A 296 30.80 -3.32 0.25
N THR A 297 31.99 -2.85 -0.10
CA THR A 297 33.25 -3.51 0.29
C THR A 297 33.95 -2.69 1.36
N TYR A 298 34.40 -3.38 2.41
CA TYR A 298 35.10 -2.82 3.56
C TYR A 298 36.55 -3.34 3.62
N ASP A 299 37.48 -2.44 3.95
CA ASP A 299 38.87 -2.77 4.32
C ASP A 299 39.20 -2.04 5.62
N LYS A 300 39.59 -2.81 6.65
CA LYS A 300 39.99 -2.31 7.99
C LYS A 300 39.01 -1.32 8.63
N GLY A 301 37.71 -1.54 8.44
CA GLY A 301 36.65 -0.72 9.05
C GLY A 301 36.16 0.44 8.19
N SER A 302 36.85 0.75 7.09
CA SER A 302 36.43 1.81 6.16
C SER A 302 35.76 1.21 4.93
N LYS A 303 34.68 1.84 4.49
CA LYS A 303 34.04 1.47 3.21
C LYS A 303 34.90 2.00 2.06
N VAL A 304 35.33 1.12 1.17
CA VAL A 304 36.24 1.46 0.06
C VAL A 304 35.53 1.50 -1.29
N THR A 305 34.49 0.68 -1.48
CA THR A 305 33.67 0.71 -2.70
C THR A 305 32.21 0.42 -2.42
N SER A 306 31.32 0.99 -3.23
CA SER A 306 29.90 0.65 -3.27
C SER A 306 29.46 0.41 -4.72
N LYS A 307 28.94 -0.78 -5.03
CA LYS A 307 28.37 -1.12 -6.34
C LYS A 307 26.86 -1.12 -6.24
N TYR A 308 26.19 -0.57 -7.24
CA TYR A 308 24.73 -0.53 -7.32
C TYR A 308 24.26 -1.23 -8.58
N PHE A 309 23.15 -1.94 -8.47
CA PHE A 309 22.57 -2.73 -9.54
C PHE A 309 21.17 -2.21 -9.87
N ASP A 310 20.81 -2.24 -11.16
CA ASP A 310 19.48 -1.89 -11.61
C ASP A 310 18.46 -3.02 -11.35
N GLU A 311 17.21 -2.80 -11.76
CA GLU A 311 16.12 -3.77 -11.60
C GLU A 311 16.34 -5.08 -12.39
N ASP A 312 17.22 -5.08 -13.40
CA ASP A 312 17.62 -6.29 -14.14
C ASP A 312 18.86 -6.98 -13.52
N GLY A 313 19.38 -6.46 -12.40
CA GLY A 313 20.57 -6.97 -11.73
C GLY A 313 21.89 -6.61 -12.44
N LYS A 314 21.89 -5.61 -13.32
CA LYS A 314 23.09 -5.14 -14.02
C LYS A 314 23.75 -4.00 -13.27
N LEU A 315 25.08 -3.96 -13.30
CA LEU A 315 25.85 -2.90 -12.64
C LEU A 315 25.48 -1.54 -13.26
N SER A 316 24.90 -0.66 -12.44
CA SER A 316 24.49 0.68 -12.85
C SER A 316 25.53 1.73 -12.47
N SER A 317 26.14 1.60 -11.29
CA SER A 317 27.20 2.48 -10.84
C SER A 317 28.14 1.83 -9.82
N GLU A 318 29.34 2.40 -9.70
CA GLU A 318 30.37 1.99 -8.76
C GLU A 318 31.01 3.24 -8.15
N GLN A 319 30.97 3.35 -6.82
CA GLN A 319 31.58 4.43 -6.06
C GLN A 319 32.90 3.94 -5.45
N PHE A 320 33.90 4.80 -5.45
CA PHE A 320 35.20 4.60 -4.82
C PHE A 320 35.36 5.63 -3.71
N LEU A 321 35.65 5.16 -2.51
CA LEU A 321 35.71 5.97 -1.31
C LEU A 321 37.10 5.88 -0.67
N LYS A 322 37.48 6.95 0.03
CA LYS A 322 38.67 7.02 0.87
C LYS A 322 38.33 7.84 2.10
N ASP A 323 38.62 7.30 3.29
CA ASP A 323 38.32 7.95 4.57
C ASP A 323 36.83 8.38 4.65
N ASP A 324 35.94 7.48 4.20
CA ASP A 324 34.49 7.67 4.07
C ASP A 324 34.02 8.80 3.13
N LEU A 325 34.93 9.43 2.39
CA LEU A 325 34.64 10.43 1.37
C LEU A 325 34.68 9.82 -0.03
N ILE A 326 33.63 10.07 -0.83
CA ILE A 326 33.61 9.68 -2.23
C ILE A 326 34.72 10.41 -2.98
N GLN A 327 35.50 9.64 -3.73
CA GLN A 327 36.58 10.14 -4.60
C GLN A 327 36.16 10.09 -6.07
N GLU A 328 35.45 9.03 -6.45
CA GLU A 328 35.06 8.77 -7.83
C GLU A 328 33.77 7.96 -7.89
N ILE A 329 32.93 8.23 -8.89
CA ILE A 329 31.77 7.41 -9.25
C ILE A 329 31.84 7.08 -10.73
N LYS A 330 31.74 5.79 -11.07
CA LYS A 330 31.59 5.31 -12.44
C LYS A 330 30.14 4.94 -12.68
N TYR A 331 29.60 5.36 -13.81
CA TYR A 331 28.25 5.02 -14.26
C TYR A 331 28.33 4.14 -15.50
N TYR A 332 27.46 3.14 -15.58
CA TYR A 332 27.43 2.18 -16.66
C TYR A 332 26.09 2.21 -17.38
N SER A 333 26.08 1.95 -18.68
CA SER A 333 24.86 1.73 -19.46
C SER A 333 24.32 0.31 -19.22
N PRO A 334 23.04 0.05 -19.57
CA PRO A 334 22.43 -1.30 -19.42
C PRO A 334 23.08 -2.42 -20.24
N ASP A 335 24.02 -2.11 -21.15
CA ASP A 335 24.86 -3.07 -21.86
C ASP A 335 26.26 -3.26 -21.22
N GLY A 336 26.49 -2.63 -20.05
CA GLY A 336 27.71 -2.74 -19.25
C GLY A 336 28.85 -1.81 -19.67
N LYS A 337 28.64 -0.89 -20.63
CA LYS A 337 29.70 0.05 -21.03
C LYS A 337 29.80 1.22 -20.05
N LEU A 338 31.02 1.69 -19.81
CA LEU A 338 31.25 2.90 -19.02
C LEU A 338 30.64 4.11 -19.74
N LYS A 339 29.68 4.75 -19.09
CA LYS A 339 28.94 5.92 -19.57
C LYS A 339 29.61 7.23 -19.13
N SER A 340 30.02 7.30 -17.87
CA SER A 340 30.62 8.49 -17.26
C SER A 340 31.49 8.12 -16.06
N THR A 341 32.44 8.98 -15.75
CA THR A 341 33.17 9.00 -14.49
C THR A 341 33.03 10.39 -13.88
N LEU A 342 32.51 10.48 -12.65
CA LEU A 342 32.52 11.69 -11.84
C LEU A 342 33.63 11.61 -10.80
N THR A 343 34.53 12.60 -10.77
CA THR A 343 35.55 12.74 -9.73
C THR A 343 35.14 13.79 -8.71
N TYR A 344 35.55 13.61 -7.46
CA TYR A 344 35.32 14.56 -6.36
C TYR A 344 36.62 15.24 -5.94
N LYS A 345 36.49 16.45 -5.41
CA LYS A 345 37.58 17.19 -4.75
C LYS A 345 37.02 17.85 -3.50
N ASP A 346 37.64 17.59 -2.35
CA ASP A 346 37.21 18.13 -1.05
C ASP A 346 35.72 17.85 -0.73
N GLY A 347 35.23 16.67 -1.14
CA GLY A 347 33.83 16.25 -0.94
C GLY A 347 32.83 16.80 -1.96
N ILE A 348 33.28 17.60 -2.94
CA ILE A 348 32.40 18.25 -3.93
C ILE A 348 32.61 17.61 -5.32
N PRO A 349 31.54 17.33 -6.09
CA PRO A 349 31.65 16.91 -7.49
C PRO A 349 32.51 17.89 -8.30
N TYR A 350 33.56 17.37 -8.95
CA TYR A 350 34.59 18.20 -9.59
C TYR A 350 34.57 18.12 -11.12
N ASN A 351 34.68 16.92 -11.70
CA ASN A 351 34.67 16.71 -13.16
C ASN A 351 33.89 15.46 -13.51
N GLY A 352 33.05 15.56 -14.55
CA GLY A 352 32.31 14.42 -15.09
C GLY A 352 30.81 14.64 -15.05
N THR A 353 30.06 13.56 -15.12
CA THR A 353 28.59 13.61 -15.22
C THR A 353 27.95 12.66 -14.21
N THR A 354 26.96 13.15 -13.46
CA THR A 354 26.09 12.36 -12.58
C THR A 354 24.80 11.99 -13.28
N TYR A 355 24.21 10.89 -12.83
CA TYR A 355 22.89 10.43 -13.24
C TYR A 355 22.09 10.06 -11.99
N GLU A 356 21.00 10.79 -11.73
CA GLU A 356 20.12 10.60 -10.58
C GLU A 356 18.67 10.64 -11.04
N GLY A 357 17.97 9.51 -10.98
CA GLY A 357 16.61 9.39 -11.52
C GLY A 357 16.55 9.82 -12.99
N PHE A 358 15.77 10.86 -13.26
CA PHE A 358 15.61 11.46 -14.59
C PHE A 358 16.50 12.68 -14.84
N SER A 359 17.54 12.89 -14.01
CA SER A 359 18.47 14.02 -14.11
C SER A 359 19.85 13.61 -14.57
N GLU A 360 20.45 14.44 -15.43
CA GLU A 360 21.85 14.41 -15.83
C GLU A 360 22.49 15.74 -15.45
N THR A 361 23.54 15.73 -14.63
CA THR A 361 24.30 16.94 -14.26
C THR A 361 25.77 16.81 -14.63
N VAL A 362 26.29 17.77 -15.40
CA VAL A 362 27.66 17.80 -15.87
C VAL A 362 28.45 18.83 -15.07
N TYR A 363 29.60 18.40 -14.54
CA TYR A 363 30.53 19.20 -13.76
C TYR A 363 31.85 19.37 -14.52
N LYS A 364 32.41 20.58 -14.41
CA LYS A 364 33.77 20.88 -14.83
C LYS A 364 34.43 21.81 -13.81
N GLU A 365 35.55 21.35 -13.26
CA GLU A 365 36.33 22.07 -12.25
C GLU A 365 35.51 22.53 -11.03
N GLY A 366 34.51 21.73 -10.62
CA GLY A 366 33.63 22.04 -9.48
C GLY A 366 32.40 22.87 -9.85
N ILE A 367 32.27 23.30 -11.11
CA ILE A 367 31.17 24.13 -11.59
C ILE A 367 30.20 23.27 -12.39
N ILE A 368 28.90 23.41 -12.11
CA ILE A 368 27.85 22.82 -12.94
C ILE A 368 27.85 23.53 -14.30
N ILE A 369 28.06 22.80 -15.38
CA ILE A 369 28.04 23.36 -16.74
C ILE A 369 26.72 23.09 -17.45
N ASN A 370 26.03 22.00 -17.09
CA ASN A 370 24.74 21.65 -17.66
C ASN A 370 23.94 20.74 -16.73
N ILE A 371 22.64 20.99 -16.62
CA ILE A 371 21.64 20.11 -16.02
C ILE A 371 20.61 19.79 -17.10
N LYS A 372 20.21 18.53 -17.20
CA LYS A 372 19.07 18.09 -18.01
C LYS A 372 18.16 17.25 -17.14
N ASN A 373 16.87 17.52 -17.22
CA ASN A 373 15.85 16.63 -16.68
C ASN A 373 15.01 16.08 -17.83
N PHE A 374 14.66 14.81 -17.73
CA PHE A 374 13.80 14.10 -18.66
C PHE A 374 12.41 13.86 -18.07
N PHE A 375 11.42 13.63 -18.91
CA PHE A 375 10.10 13.21 -18.44
C PHE A 375 10.16 11.79 -17.88
N GLU A 376 9.40 11.54 -16.82
CA GLU A 376 9.24 10.20 -16.25
C GLU A 376 8.72 9.22 -17.32
N GLY A 377 9.35 8.06 -17.42
CA GLY A 377 9.04 7.04 -18.44
C GLY A 377 9.58 7.31 -19.85
N ASP A 378 10.16 8.48 -20.13
CA ASP A 378 10.79 8.80 -21.43
C ASP A 378 12.10 9.57 -21.25
N ASN A 379 13.20 8.81 -21.12
CA ASN A 379 14.55 9.34 -20.95
C ASN A 379 15.13 10.02 -22.21
N THR A 380 14.33 10.26 -23.25
CA THR A 380 14.75 10.94 -24.48
C THR A 380 14.19 12.35 -24.61
N LYS A 381 13.09 12.66 -23.91
CA LYS A 381 12.45 13.97 -23.97
C LYS A 381 12.80 14.80 -22.75
N LEU A 382 13.39 15.97 -23.02
CA LEU A 382 13.72 16.94 -21.98
C LEU A 382 12.44 17.59 -21.46
N SER A 383 12.27 17.61 -20.14
CA SER A 383 11.36 18.51 -19.45
C SER A 383 12.05 19.84 -19.16
N PHE A 384 13.36 19.81 -18.96
CA PHE A 384 14.16 20.97 -18.60
C PHE A 384 15.62 20.82 -19.00
N GLU A 385 16.25 21.93 -19.39
CA GLU A 385 17.70 22.02 -19.61
C GLU A 385 18.23 23.36 -19.10
N LYS A 386 19.27 23.35 -18.28
CA LYS A 386 19.96 24.53 -17.72
C LYS A 386 21.44 24.48 -18.04
N LYS A 387 22.02 25.56 -18.54
CA LYS A 387 23.42 25.63 -19.01
C LYS A 387 24.11 26.84 -18.42
N LEU A 388 25.37 26.67 -18.02
CA LEU A 388 26.23 27.81 -17.70
C LEU A 388 26.35 28.71 -18.94
N ASN A 389 26.05 29.99 -18.77
CA ASN A 389 26.08 30.94 -19.88
C ASN A 389 27.52 31.20 -20.33
N ALA A 390 27.69 31.72 -21.56
CA ALA A 390 29.01 31.95 -22.14
C ALA A 390 29.90 32.94 -21.36
N LYS A 391 29.28 33.80 -20.52
CA LYS A 391 29.99 34.77 -19.68
C LYS A 391 30.38 34.20 -18.31
N GLN A 392 29.94 32.99 -17.98
CA GLN A 392 30.10 32.35 -16.67
C GLN A 392 29.57 33.20 -15.51
N THR A 393 28.53 34.01 -15.75
CA THR A 393 27.92 34.86 -14.71
C THR A 393 26.54 34.37 -14.28
N GLY A 394 26.08 33.24 -14.83
CA GLY A 394 24.71 32.76 -14.66
C GLY A 394 24.42 31.54 -15.52
N TYR A 395 23.19 31.07 -15.41
CA TYR A 395 22.65 29.93 -16.13
C TYR A 395 21.51 30.35 -17.05
N ASP A 396 21.48 29.81 -18.26
CA ASP A 396 20.35 29.90 -19.17
C ASP A 396 19.59 28.57 -19.13
N ALA A 397 18.29 28.64 -18.85
CA ALA A 397 17.41 27.49 -18.71
C ALA A 397 16.26 27.53 -19.71
N THR A 398 15.81 26.34 -20.12
CA THR A 398 14.66 26.12 -20.99
C THR A 398 13.79 25.01 -20.39
N VAL A 399 12.49 25.26 -20.32
CA VAL A 399 11.47 24.31 -19.88
C VAL A 399 10.58 23.94 -21.06
N TYR A 400 10.28 22.65 -21.21
CA TYR A 400 9.52 22.10 -22.33
C TYR A 400 8.25 21.40 -21.84
N ASP A 401 7.19 21.40 -22.64
CA ASP A 401 6.06 20.49 -22.44
C ASP A 401 6.36 19.06 -22.94
N PRO A 402 5.51 18.05 -22.65
CA PRO A 402 5.71 16.68 -23.14
C PRO A 402 5.76 16.52 -24.68
N LYS A 403 5.34 17.54 -25.43
CA LYS A 403 5.40 17.61 -26.91
C LYS A 403 6.70 18.25 -27.41
N GLY A 404 7.58 18.70 -26.51
CA GLY A 404 8.82 19.40 -26.82
C GLY A 404 8.64 20.89 -27.11
N THR A 405 7.47 21.46 -26.85
CA THR A 405 7.22 22.90 -27.01
C THR A 405 7.83 23.66 -25.85
N ILE A 406 8.58 24.72 -26.12
CA ILE A 406 9.12 25.60 -25.08
C ILE A 406 7.97 26.30 -24.35
N LEU A 407 7.97 26.21 -23.03
CA LEU A 407 7.03 26.90 -22.13
C LEU A 407 7.67 28.13 -21.50
N TYR A 408 8.90 27.98 -21.01
CA TYR A 408 9.66 29.04 -20.38
C TYR A 408 11.12 28.98 -20.82
N THR A 409 11.74 30.15 -20.91
CA THR A 409 13.19 30.28 -20.87
C THR A 409 13.54 31.27 -19.77
N PHE A 410 14.61 31.04 -19.02
CA PHE A 410 15.04 32.00 -18.01
C PHE A 410 16.55 32.08 -17.85
N THR A 411 17.03 33.24 -17.44
CA THR A 411 18.44 33.45 -17.06
C THR A 411 18.53 33.72 -15.56
N GLN A 412 19.31 32.91 -14.85
CA GLN A 412 19.54 33.02 -13.40
C GLN A 412 21.01 33.40 -13.15
N PRO A 413 21.32 34.48 -12.42
CA PRO A 413 22.70 34.81 -12.07
C PRO A 413 23.30 33.78 -11.11
N ILE A 414 24.62 33.58 -11.18
CA ILE A 414 25.36 32.89 -10.12
C ILE A 414 25.44 33.85 -8.93
N THR A 415 25.10 33.38 -7.73
CA THR A 415 25.23 34.15 -6.49
C THR A 415 26.63 33.94 -5.90
N GLU A 416 27.22 35.01 -5.33
CA GLU A 416 28.59 34.97 -4.79
C GLU A 416 28.75 34.00 -3.61
N ASP A 417 27.67 33.74 -2.87
CA ASP A 417 27.69 32.91 -1.66
C ASP A 417 27.26 31.45 -1.91
N GLY A 418 26.94 31.06 -3.15
CA GLY A 418 26.62 29.66 -3.53
C GLY A 418 25.30 29.09 -2.97
N GLU A 419 24.72 29.73 -1.95
CA GLU A 419 23.45 29.36 -1.32
C GLU A 419 22.49 30.56 -1.38
N ASP A 420 21.67 30.63 -2.43
CA ASP A 420 20.48 31.47 -2.39
C ASP A 420 19.26 30.55 -2.41
N TYR A 421 18.61 30.40 -1.25
CA TYR A 421 17.34 29.66 -1.12
C TYR A 421 16.19 30.34 -1.90
N SER A 422 16.45 31.50 -2.51
CA SER A 422 15.42 32.33 -3.13
C SER A 422 15.65 32.51 -4.64
N PHE A 423 14.63 32.17 -5.44
CA PHE A 423 14.73 32.15 -6.89
C PHE A 423 14.85 33.55 -7.50
N THR A 424 15.91 33.82 -8.26
CA THR A 424 16.13 35.10 -8.96
C THR A 424 16.37 34.83 -10.44
N ALA A 425 15.52 35.35 -11.32
CA ALA A 425 15.62 35.08 -12.74
C ALA A 425 14.96 36.15 -13.63
N GLN A 426 15.45 36.26 -14.86
CA GLN A 426 14.72 36.90 -15.97
C GLN A 426 14.01 35.82 -16.77
N ILE A 427 12.68 35.80 -16.76
CA ILE A 427 11.85 34.74 -17.34
C ILE A 427 11.14 35.25 -18.60
N THR A 428 11.11 34.43 -19.64
CA THR A 428 10.27 34.60 -20.83
C THR A 428 9.32 33.41 -20.95
N GLN A 429 8.02 33.67 -20.90
CA GLN A 429 6.96 32.69 -21.12
C GLN A 429 6.56 32.65 -22.59
N TYR A 430 6.30 31.45 -23.10
CA TYR A 430 5.88 31.18 -24.47
C TYR A 430 4.41 30.74 -24.51
N VAL A 431 3.65 31.28 -25.45
CA VAL A 431 2.25 30.90 -25.70
C VAL A 431 2.11 30.59 -27.18
N LYS A 432 1.63 29.37 -27.50
CA LYS A 432 1.54 28.86 -28.88
C LYS A 432 2.88 28.97 -29.63
N GLY A 433 3.98 28.66 -28.94
CA GLY A 433 5.34 28.64 -29.48
C GLY A 433 5.98 30.01 -29.71
N LYS A 434 5.35 31.11 -29.29
CA LYS A 434 5.91 32.47 -29.42
C LYS A 434 6.17 33.10 -28.05
N PRO A 435 7.27 33.87 -27.88
CA PRO A 435 7.47 34.68 -26.69
C PRO A 435 6.27 35.61 -26.46
N ALA A 436 5.65 35.52 -25.29
CA ALA A 436 4.44 36.28 -24.96
C ALA A 436 4.68 37.23 -23.79
N ASN A 437 5.05 36.68 -22.62
CA ASN A 437 5.25 37.47 -21.41
C ASN A 437 6.72 37.43 -20.98
N LYS A 438 7.22 38.56 -20.48
CA LYS A 438 8.53 38.63 -19.82
C LYS A 438 8.31 39.07 -18.38
N SER A 439 9.05 38.48 -17.45
CA SER A 439 9.01 38.85 -16.04
C SER A 439 10.41 38.82 -15.43
N SER A 440 10.61 39.67 -14.43
CA SER A 440 11.80 39.65 -13.58
C SER A 440 11.37 39.16 -12.22
N VAL A 441 12.08 38.18 -11.66
CA VAL A 441 11.88 37.66 -10.30
C VAL A 441 13.16 37.89 -9.52
N LYS A 442 13.04 38.36 -8.28
CA LYS A 442 14.15 38.52 -7.34
C LYS A 442 13.71 37.97 -6.00
N ALA A 443 14.48 37.02 -5.47
CA ALA A 443 14.19 36.33 -4.22
C ALA A 443 12.76 35.78 -4.13
N GLY A 444 12.30 35.13 -5.21
CA GLY A 444 10.96 34.59 -5.38
C GLY A 444 9.87 35.62 -5.67
N VAL A 445 10.14 36.92 -5.50
CA VAL A 445 9.16 38.00 -5.70
C VAL A 445 9.23 38.55 -7.12
N ILE A 446 8.09 38.61 -7.81
CA ILE A 446 7.99 39.23 -9.14
C ILE A 446 8.24 40.75 -9.05
N GLN A 447 9.31 41.21 -9.69
CA GLN A 447 9.76 42.60 -9.73
C GLN A 447 9.20 43.38 -10.90
N SER A 448 8.87 42.70 -12.00
CA SER A 448 8.25 43.31 -13.18
C SER A 448 7.57 42.26 -14.05
N GLY A 449 6.61 42.72 -14.86
CA GLY A 449 5.96 41.90 -15.87
C GLY A 449 4.89 40.97 -15.32
N LYS A 450 4.61 39.91 -16.08
CA LYS A 450 3.52 38.97 -15.85
C LYS A 450 3.98 37.55 -16.13
N ILE A 451 3.51 36.59 -15.35
CA ILE A 451 3.75 35.17 -15.56
C ILE A 451 2.52 34.35 -15.19
N ARG A 452 2.22 33.32 -15.97
CA ARG A 452 1.21 32.32 -15.64
C ARG A 452 1.90 30.97 -15.47
N ILE A 453 1.66 30.27 -14.37
CA ILE A 453 2.31 29.02 -14.00
C ILE A 453 1.22 27.97 -13.81
N LYS A 454 1.45 26.74 -14.29
CA LYS A 454 0.54 25.62 -14.04
C LYS A 454 0.77 25.08 -12.63
N THR A 455 -0.30 24.74 -11.93
CA THR A 455 -0.27 24.15 -10.58
C THR A 455 -1.03 22.82 -10.59
N TRP A 456 -0.91 22.02 -9.52
CA TRP A 456 -1.62 20.76 -9.38
C TRP A 456 -3.16 20.91 -9.52
N ASP A 457 -3.70 22.01 -9.02
CA ASP A 457 -5.13 22.33 -8.97
C ASP A 457 -5.60 23.26 -10.10
N GLY A 458 -4.71 23.64 -11.02
CA GLY A 458 -5.03 24.46 -12.18
C GLY A 458 -3.88 25.39 -12.62
N ALA A 459 -3.99 26.69 -12.33
CA ALA A 459 -2.94 27.65 -12.65
C ALA A 459 -2.94 28.88 -11.74
N LYS A 460 -1.75 29.43 -11.47
CA LYS A 460 -1.56 30.74 -10.86
C LYS A 460 -1.04 31.75 -11.88
N GLU A 461 -1.58 32.97 -11.89
CA GLU A 461 -1.11 34.08 -12.71
C GLU A 461 -0.71 35.25 -11.80
N LEU A 462 0.52 35.75 -11.97
CA LEU A 462 1.14 36.78 -11.17
C LEU A 462 1.53 37.96 -12.08
N GLU A 463 1.19 39.17 -11.67
CA GLU A 463 1.54 40.40 -12.40
C GLU A 463 1.98 41.51 -11.44
N ARG A 464 3.14 42.13 -11.73
CA ARG A 464 3.61 43.29 -10.98
C ARG A 464 2.86 44.55 -11.40
N SER A 465 2.24 45.25 -10.45
CA SER A 465 1.52 46.50 -10.66
C SER A 465 1.93 47.57 -9.63
N GLY A 466 2.95 48.36 -9.96
CA GLY A 466 3.52 49.35 -9.03
C GLY A 466 4.08 48.67 -7.78
N LYS A 467 3.59 49.05 -6.59
CA LYS A 467 3.94 48.41 -5.30
C LYS A 467 3.17 47.10 -5.01
N TRP A 468 2.24 46.72 -5.88
CA TRP A 468 1.36 45.56 -5.68
C TRP A 468 1.76 44.38 -6.59
N ILE A 469 1.34 43.18 -6.18
CA ILE A 469 1.29 41.96 -6.98
C ILE A 469 -0.19 41.61 -7.13
N LEU A 470 -0.62 41.42 -8.37
CA LEU A 470 -1.93 40.85 -8.68
C LEU A 470 -1.75 39.34 -8.83
N LEU A 471 -2.48 38.57 -8.03
CA LEU A 471 -2.54 37.11 -8.08
C LEU A 471 -3.91 36.68 -8.58
N LYS A 472 -3.96 35.80 -9.56
CA LYS A 472 -5.17 35.11 -10.02
C LYS A 472 -4.97 33.61 -9.98
N LEU A 473 -5.88 32.91 -9.32
CA LEU A 473 -5.90 31.44 -9.29
C LEU A 473 -7.04 30.92 -10.16
N TYR A 474 -6.74 29.88 -10.91
CA TYR A 474 -7.65 29.20 -11.81
C TYR A 474 -7.73 27.73 -11.40
N ASN A 475 -8.93 27.15 -11.42
CA ASN A 475 -9.10 25.71 -11.26
C ASN A 475 -8.68 24.94 -12.53
N MET A 476 -8.77 23.61 -12.50
CA MET A 476 -8.45 22.73 -13.64
C MET A 476 -9.29 23.02 -14.91
N ASP A 477 -10.52 23.52 -14.77
CA ASP A 477 -11.36 23.93 -15.93
C ASP A 477 -10.93 25.28 -16.52
N GLY A 478 -9.93 25.94 -15.92
CA GLY A 478 -9.49 27.29 -16.30
C GLY A 478 -10.43 28.40 -15.83
N LYS A 479 -11.36 28.12 -14.90
CA LYS A 479 -12.23 29.14 -14.30
C LYS A 479 -11.48 29.88 -13.20
N LEU A 480 -11.59 31.21 -13.21
CA LEU A 480 -11.03 32.06 -12.14
C LEU A 480 -11.77 31.76 -10.83
N ILE A 481 -11.03 31.34 -9.81
CA ILE A 481 -11.57 31.02 -8.48
C ILE A 481 -11.18 32.07 -7.43
N GLN A 482 -10.06 32.76 -7.62
CA GLN A 482 -9.59 33.79 -6.70
C GLN A 482 -8.83 34.88 -7.46
N GLU A 483 -9.03 36.13 -7.05
CA GLU A 483 -8.23 37.27 -7.46
C GLU A 483 -7.84 38.07 -6.22
N THR A 484 -6.54 38.34 -6.05
CA THR A 484 -5.99 39.00 -4.86
C THR A 484 -4.97 40.05 -5.26
N LYS A 485 -4.87 41.10 -4.45
CA LYS A 485 -3.91 42.19 -4.64
C LYS A 485 -3.12 42.40 -3.36
N THR A 486 -1.83 42.04 -3.38
CA THR A 486 -0.96 42.02 -2.20
C THR A 486 0.22 42.97 -2.38
N LEU A 487 0.76 43.55 -1.30
CA LEU A 487 2.01 44.33 -1.37
C LEU A 487 3.18 43.38 -1.70
N ALA A 488 4.10 43.76 -2.57
CA ALA A 488 5.19 42.86 -2.96
C ALA A 488 6.25 42.66 -1.88
N ASP A 489 6.50 43.71 -1.09
CA ASP A 489 7.68 43.79 -0.22
C ASP A 489 7.30 43.67 1.27
N THR A 490 6.10 43.15 1.57
CA THR A 490 5.70 42.83 2.95
C THR A 490 6.36 41.51 3.35
N GLN A 491 7.45 41.59 4.11
CA GLN A 491 7.95 40.47 4.90
C GLN A 491 6.93 40.21 6.02
N GLU A 492 6.08 39.19 5.88
CA GLU A 492 5.41 38.63 7.06
C GLU A 492 6.41 37.71 7.75
N GLU A 493 6.97 38.18 8.87
CA GLU A 493 7.92 37.43 9.72
C GLU A 493 7.28 36.19 10.40
N ASP A 494 5.98 35.94 10.23
CA ASP A 494 5.25 34.88 10.96
C ASP A 494 4.08 34.24 10.17
N ALA A 495 4.21 34.09 8.83
CA ALA A 495 3.20 33.37 8.05
C ALA A 495 3.57 31.89 7.87
N SER A 496 2.99 31.03 8.71
CA SER A 496 2.98 29.56 8.55
C SER A 496 2.11 29.07 7.37
N ALA A 497 1.67 29.98 6.49
CA ALA A 497 0.90 29.70 5.29
C ALA A 497 1.78 29.91 4.06
N GLU A 498 1.77 28.97 3.11
CA GLU A 498 2.47 29.10 1.82
C GLU A 498 2.14 30.45 1.17
N ASN A 499 3.15 31.31 1.03
CA ASN A 499 2.96 32.61 0.37
C ASN A 499 2.75 32.37 -1.14
N GLN A 500 1.48 32.37 -1.55
CA GLN A 500 1.04 32.10 -2.92
C GLN A 500 1.59 33.08 -3.98
N THR A 501 2.25 34.17 -3.56
CA THR A 501 2.88 35.13 -4.47
C THR A 501 4.36 34.86 -4.75
N LEU A 502 4.99 33.95 -4.00
CA LEU A 502 6.36 33.52 -4.25
C LEU A 502 6.41 32.58 -5.47
N ILE A 503 7.49 32.73 -6.23
CA ILE A 503 7.84 31.92 -7.39
C ILE A 503 9.14 31.19 -7.06
N ASN A 504 9.08 29.86 -7.04
CA ASN A 504 10.27 29.01 -6.95
C ASN A 504 10.70 28.54 -8.35
N GLU A 505 11.93 28.02 -8.50
CA GLU A 505 12.36 27.44 -9.78
C GLU A 505 11.47 26.24 -10.15
N ASP A 506 11.15 25.39 -9.16
CA ASP A 506 10.31 24.20 -9.34
C ASP A 506 8.87 24.50 -9.78
N ASP A 507 8.36 25.69 -9.46
CA ASP A 507 7.06 26.14 -9.97
C ASP A 507 7.04 26.13 -11.51
N LEU A 508 8.18 26.40 -12.15
CA LEU A 508 8.29 26.41 -13.61
C LEU A 508 8.39 25.01 -14.20
N HIS A 509 8.74 24.00 -13.40
CA HIS A 509 8.96 22.62 -13.83
C HIS A 509 7.68 21.78 -13.84
N HIS A 510 6.61 22.23 -13.16
CA HIS A 510 5.38 21.45 -13.03
C HIS A 510 4.63 21.30 -14.35
N LEU A 511 4.57 20.05 -14.81
CA LEU A 511 3.87 19.63 -16.01
C LEU A 511 3.05 18.40 -15.67
N PHE A 512 1.74 18.59 -15.58
CA PHE A 512 0.80 17.48 -15.58
C PHE A 512 0.08 17.46 -16.93
N ASP A 513 -0.26 16.24 -17.33
CA ASP A 513 -0.81 15.84 -18.62
C ASP A 513 -2.05 16.64 -19.07
#